data_AF-A0A5C7HYW2-F1
#
_entry.id   AF-A0A5C7HYW2-F1
#
_cell.length_a   1.000
_cell.length_b   1.000
_cell.length_c   1.000
_cell.angle_alpha   90.00
_cell.angle_beta   90.00
_cell.angle_gamma   90.00
#
_symmetry.space_group_name_H-M   'P 1'
#
loop_
_entity.id
_entity.type
_entity.pdbx_description
1 polymer ?
#
loop_
_entity_poly.entity_id
_entity_poly.type
_entity_poly.pdbx_seq_one_letter_code
_entity_poly.pdbx_strand_id
1 'polypeptide(L)'
;MFTNNPYMIAIGITEIFLSQIPNFHKLSWLSIVAAIMSFSYAGIGMGLSFAKDTLRSSPPENKVMKKANVVATCAATTLYMMCGCFGYAAQGNHAPGNLLTGFGFYEPFWLIDLANIFIVVHLIGAYQVVAQPVFNLVESWAGARWSKSKFVNEEYPLSIGKNNLAINLNKFRLIWRSAFVVVATLISMAFPFFNEILALLGAISYWPLTVYFPLEMHISRNKIKRGTTKWCCLQLLNLVCFLVGLAMAVSSIRGMSKAFHNFKPFTF
;
A
#
# COMPACT_ATOMS: atom_id res chain seq x y z
N MET A 1 -24.85 -9.47 3.18
CA MET A 1 -23.52 -9.79 2.63
C MET A 1 -23.60 -9.53 1.14
N PHE A 2 -23.21 -8.34 0.67
CA PHE A 2 -23.19 -8.06 -0.76
C PHE A 2 -22.08 -8.87 -1.42
N THR A 3 -22.40 -9.58 -2.49
CA THR A 3 -21.43 -10.28 -3.33
C THR A 3 -20.68 -9.26 -4.17
N ASN A 4 -19.67 -8.60 -3.58
CA ASN A 4 -18.86 -7.53 -4.19
C ASN A 4 -18.04 -7.96 -5.44
N ASN A 5 -18.24 -9.19 -5.91
CA ASN A 5 -17.65 -9.78 -7.10
C ASN A 5 -17.68 -8.89 -8.36
N PRO A 6 -18.79 -8.24 -8.77
CA PRO A 6 -18.78 -7.42 -9.99
C PRO A 6 -17.92 -6.15 -9.81
N TYR A 7 -17.86 -5.57 -8.61
CA TYR A 7 -16.98 -4.44 -8.31
C TYR A 7 -15.50 -4.87 -8.29
N MET A 8 -15.18 -6.02 -7.68
CA MET A 8 -13.82 -6.58 -7.71
C MET A 8 -13.36 -6.92 -9.14
N ILE A 9 -14.26 -7.45 -9.97
CA ILE A 9 -14.00 -7.72 -11.39
C ILE A 9 -13.82 -6.42 -12.18
N ALA A 10 -14.65 -5.39 -11.95
CA ALA A 10 -14.50 -4.09 -12.60
C ALA A 10 -13.17 -3.38 -12.25
N ILE A 11 -12.74 -3.46 -10.98
CA ILE A 11 -11.43 -2.97 -10.54
C ILE A 11 -10.31 -3.81 -11.20
N GLY A 12 -10.42 -5.14 -11.21
CA GLY A 12 -9.47 -6.03 -11.89
C GLY A 12 -9.32 -5.72 -13.38
N ILE A 13 -10.43 -5.50 -14.10
CA ILE A 13 -10.41 -5.07 -15.51
C ILE A 13 -9.72 -3.71 -15.66
N THR A 14 -10.00 -2.76 -14.77
CA THR A 14 -9.35 -1.43 -14.76
C THR A 14 -7.84 -1.56 -14.57
N GLU A 15 -7.38 -2.40 -13.63
CA GLU A 15 -5.95 -2.65 -13.41
C GLU A 15 -5.28 -3.46 -14.50
N ILE A 16 -5.99 -4.34 -15.23
CA ILE A 16 -5.48 -4.98 -16.45
C ILE A 16 -5.10 -3.91 -17.49
N PHE A 17 -5.92 -2.87 -17.68
CA PHE A 17 -5.61 -1.77 -18.58
C PHE A 17 -4.50 -0.85 -18.04
N LEU A 18 -4.60 -0.41 -16.79
CA LEU A 18 -3.63 0.54 -16.20
C LEU A 18 -2.23 -0.07 -16.06
N SER A 19 -2.12 -1.37 -15.71
CA SER A 19 -0.83 -2.06 -15.62
C SER A 19 -0.07 -2.13 -16.95
N GLN A 20 -0.71 -1.95 -18.11
CA GLN A 20 0.00 -1.89 -19.40
C GLN A 20 0.78 -0.58 -19.58
N ILE A 21 0.51 0.45 -18.79
CA ILE A 21 1.20 1.75 -18.91
C ILE A 21 2.60 1.61 -18.29
N PRO A 22 3.69 1.67 -19.08
CA PRO A 22 5.02 1.23 -18.65
C PRO A 22 5.81 2.32 -17.93
N ASN A 23 5.17 3.42 -17.49
CA ASN A 23 5.90 4.61 -17.04
C ASN A 23 5.11 5.48 -16.07
N PHE A 24 5.67 5.72 -14.88
CA PHE A 24 5.08 6.56 -13.84
C PHE A 24 4.79 7.99 -14.31
N HIS A 25 5.59 8.56 -15.23
CA HIS A 25 5.29 9.89 -15.78
C HIS A 25 3.95 9.95 -16.55
N LYS A 26 3.50 8.86 -17.20
CA LYS A 26 2.18 8.81 -17.86
C LYS A 26 1.04 8.57 -16.86
N LEU A 27 1.31 7.85 -15.76
CA LEU A 27 0.38 7.65 -14.64
C LEU A 27 0.40 8.80 -13.61
N SER A 28 1.26 9.80 -13.81
CA SER A 28 1.56 10.83 -12.80
C SER A 28 0.32 11.57 -12.31
N TRP A 29 -0.67 11.81 -13.18
CA TRP A 29 -1.92 12.43 -12.77
C TRP A 29 -2.75 11.55 -11.82
N LEU A 30 -2.78 10.22 -12.00
CA LEU A 30 -3.43 9.29 -11.06
C LEU A 30 -2.68 9.24 -9.73
N SER A 31 -1.35 9.18 -9.78
CA SER A 31 -0.52 9.25 -8.56
C SER A 31 -0.68 10.60 -7.86
N ILE A 32 -0.84 11.70 -8.60
CA ILE A 32 -1.11 13.05 -8.05
C ILE A 32 -2.52 13.13 -7.47
N VAL A 33 -3.56 12.55 -8.08
CA VAL A 33 -4.92 12.56 -7.51
C VAL A 33 -4.98 11.66 -6.27
N ALA A 34 -4.40 10.46 -6.30
CA ALA A 34 -4.26 9.60 -5.13
C ALA A 34 -3.46 10.29 -4.01
N ALA A 35 -2.40 11.03 -4.38
CA ALA A 35 -1.64 11.85 -3.44
C ALA A 35 -2.40 13.10 -2.98
N ILE A 36 -3.31 13.69 -3.77
CA ILE A 36 -4.19 14.80 -3.36
C ILE A 36 -5.20 14.30 -2.32
N MET A 37 -5.77 13.11 -2.53
CA MET A 37 -6.59 12.46 -1.50
C MET A 37 -5.80 12.16 -0.23
N SER A 38 -4.50 11.84 -0.36
CA SER A 38 -3.58 11.77 0.77
C SER A 38 -3.07 13.15 1.26
N PHE A 39 -3.17 14.25 0.52
CA PHE A 39 -2.78 15.60 0.97
C PHE A 39 -3.84 16.24 1.86
N SER A 40 -5.09 15.76 1.84
CA SER A 40 -6.03 16.02 2.94
C SER A 40 -5.46 15.57 4.30
N TYR A 41 -4.63 14.52 4.31
CA TYR A 41 -3.87 14.08 5.50
C TYR A 41 -2.47 14.73 5.58
N ALA A 42 -1.79 14.89 4.44
CA ALA A 42 -0.39 15.29 4.36
C ALA A 42 -0.15 16.80 4.09
N GLY A 43 -1.19 17.65 4.09
CA GLY A 43 -1.09 19.09 3.83
C GLY A 43 -0.11 19.82 4.76
N ILE A 44 0.04 19.32 5.99
CA ILE A 44 1.05 19.74 6.98
C ILE A 44 2.48 19.50 6.44
N GLY A 45 2.72 18.35 5.79
CA GLY A 45 3.96 18.03 5.09
C GLY A 45 4.13 18.84 3.81
N MET A 46 3.05 19.03 3.06
CA MET A 46 3.05 19.80 1.81
C MET A 46 3.48 21.25 2.05
N GLY A 47 2.88 21.95 3.01
CA GLY A 47 3.27 23.31 3.40
C GLY A 47 4.72 23.39 3.92
N LEU A 48 5.20 22.38 4.64
CA LEU A 48 6.57 22.35 5.19
C LEU A 48 7.66 21.97 4.16
N SER A 49 7.26 21.55 2.95
CA SER A 49 8.12 21.33 1.77
C SER A 49 7.98 22.43 0.71
N PHE A 50 6.77 22.85 0.31
CA PHE A 50 6.57 23.92 -0.68
C PHE A 50 7.15 25.28 -0.23
N ALA A 51 7.06 25.60 1.06
CA ALA A 51 7.71 26.77 1.65
C ALA A 51 9.25 26.67 1.72
N LYS A 52 9.84 25.56 1.22
CA LYS A 52 11.30 25.38 1.11
C LYS A 52 11.77 25.20 -0.33
N ASP A 53 11.07 24.42 -1.14
CA ASP A 53 11.55 24.07 -2.49
C ASP A 53 11.57 25.29 -3.43
N THR A 54 10.63 26.22 -3.22
CA THR A 54 10.60 27.56 -3.83
C THR A 54 11.83 28.43 -3.46
N LEU A 55 12.69 28.00 -2.53
CA LEU A 55 13.80 28.78 -1.95
C LEU A 55 15.19 28.09 -1.99
N ARG A 56 15.39 27.14 -2.93
CA ARG A 56 16.66 26.50 -3.38
C ARG A 56 16.93 25.06 -2.91
N SER A 57 17.72 24.37 -3.73
CA SER A 57 18.38 23.06 -3.57
C SER A 57 19.42 22.95 -2.43
N SER A 58 19.27 23.74 -1.36
CA SER A 58 20.06 23.62 -0.13
C SER A 58 19.08 23.64 1.05
N PRO A 59 18.86 22.50 1.71
CA PRO A 59 19.93 21.74 2.36
C PRO A 59 20.05 20.27 1.87
N PRO A 60 21.09 19.53 2.31
CA PRO A 60 21.28 18.11 1.98
C PRO A 60 20.03 17.25 2.17
N GLU A 61 19.82 16.31 1.24
CA GLU A 61 18.66 15.41 1.15
C GLU A 61 18.32 14.75 2.48
N ASN A 62 19.30 14.23 3.22
CA ASN A 62 19.08 13.58 4.50
C ASN A 62 18.47 14.50 5.59
N LYS A 63 18.64 15.83 5.48
CA LYS A 63 17.98 16.82 6.35
C LYS A 63 16.54 17.10 5.90
N VAL A 64 16.30 17.13 4.58
CA VAL A 64 14.97 17.31 3.99
C VAL A 64 14.10 16.09 4.26
N MET A 65 14.57 14.91 3.88
CA MET A 65 13.94 13.60 4.12
C MET A 65 13.67 13.37 5.60
N LYS A 66 14.60 13.70 6.50
CA LYS A 66 14.35 13.59 7.95
C LYS A 66 13.23 14.53 8.42
N LYS A 67 13.15 15.78 7.93
CA LYS A 67 12.05 16.68 8.28
C LYS A 67 10.72 16.16 7.70
N ALA A 68 10.71 15.76 6.44
CA ALA A 68 9.52 15.22 5.76
C ALA A 68 8.98 13.98 6.49
N ASN A 69 9.84 13.01 6.80
CA ASN A 69 9.45 11.79 7.51
C ASN A 69 8.94 12.08 8.93
N VAL A 70 9.58 12.97 9.69
CA VAL A 70 9.07 13.37 11.02
C VAL A 70 7.68 13.99 10.91
N VAL A 71 7.46 14.91 9.96
CA VAL A 71 6.14 15.54 9.77
C VAL A 71 5.09 14.53 9.31
N ALA A 72 5.42 13.67 8.34
CA ALA A 72 4.52 12.66 7.82
C ALA A 72 4.14 11.61 8.87
N THR A 73 5.11 11.11 9.64
CA THR A 73 4.85 10.18 10.76
C THR A 73 4.01 10.86 11.84
N CYS A 74 4.32 12.10 12.26
CA CYS A 74 3.51 12.79 13.26
C CYS A 74 2.07 13.06 12.78
N ALA A 75 1.87 13.44 11.52
CA ALA A 75 0.54 13.64 10.94
C ALA A 75 -0.24 12.31 10.87
N ALA A 76 0.38 11.24 10.35
CA ALA A 76 -0.24 9.92 10.26
C ALA A 76 -0.58 9.34 11.64
N THR A 77 0.34 9.42 12.62
CA THR A 77 0.08 8.96 13.99
C THR A 77 -1.06 9.75 14.63
N THR A 78 -1.08 11.08 14.49
CA THR A 78 -2.18 11.92 15.02
C THR A 78 -3.51 11.55 14.39
N LEU A 79 -3.57 11.42 13.06
CA LEU A 79 -4.81 11.14 12.33
C LEU A 79 -5.32 9.72 12.57
N TYR A 80 -4.45 8.71 12.59
CA TYR A 80 -4.85 7.33 12.95
C TYR A 80 -5.30 7.23 14.43
N MET A 81 -4.66 7.94 15.36
CA MET A 81 -5.14 8.02 16.74
C MET A 81 -6.48 8.76 16.85
N MET A 82 -6.70 9.85 16.11
CA MET A 82 -8.00 10.53 16.07
C MET A 82 -9.10 9.62 15.52
N CYS A 83 -8.87 8.95 14.38
CA CYS A 83 -9.84 8.01 13.81
C CYS A 83 -10.13 6.83 14.76
N GLY A 84 -9.09 6.26 15.39
CA GLY A 84 -9.25 5.17 16.37
C GLY A 84 -10.01 5.60 17.63
N CYS A 85 -9.59 6.71 18.25
CA CYS A 85 -10.21 7.22 19.47
C CYS A 85 -11.64 7.71 19.24
N PHE A 86 -11.93 8.43 18.15
CA PHE A 86 -13.29 8.90 17.86
C PHE A 86 -14.21 7.77 17.39
N GLY A 87 -13.72 6.81 16.59
CA GLY A 87 -14.50 5.62 16.23
C GLY A 87 -14.82 4.75 17.46
N TYR A 88 -13.86 4.53 18.34
CA TYR A 88 -14.11 3.82 19.60
C TYR A 88 -15.00 4.63 20.57
N ALA A 89 -14.90 5.97 20.61
CA ALA A 89 -15.81 6.78 21.41
C ALA A 89 -17.25 6.75 20.88
N ALA A 90 -17.45 6.58 19.56
CA ALA A 90 -18.77 6.59 18.93
C ALA A 90 -19.43 5.20 18.81
N GLN A 91 -18.66 4.10 18.76
CA GLN A 91 -19.18 2.72 18.64
C GLN A 91 -18.76 1.78 19.80
N GLY A 92 -17.81 2.17 20.65
CA GLY A 92 -17.31 1.36 21.76
C GLY A 92 -16.83 -0.03 21.32
N ASN A 93 -17.19 -1.05 22.10
CA ASN A 93 -16.90 -2.46 21.80
C ASN A 93 -17.60 -3.00 20.53
N HIS A 94 -18.47 -2.22 19.89
CA HIS A 94 -19.13 -2.58 18.62
C HIS A 94 -18.45 -1.93 17.40
N ALA A 95 -17.30 -1.25 17.57
CA ALA A 95 -16.55 -0.64 16.48
C ALA A 95 -16.19 -1.68 15.39
N PRO A 96 -16.67 -1.49 14.14
CA PRO A 96 -16.47 -2.46 13.06
C PRO A 96 -15.06 -2.36 12.46
N GLY A 97 -14.50 -3.50 12.04
CA GLY A 97 -13.17 -3.54 11.39
C GLY A 97 -13.07 -2.75 10.07
N ASN A 98 -14.20 -2.46 9.43
CA ASN A 98 -14.31 -1.43 8.39
C ASN A 98 -15.48 -0.49 8.74
N LEU A 99 -15.14 0.72 9.16
CA LEU A 99 -16.06 1.78 9.58
C LEU A 99 -17.19 2.02 8.56
N LEU A 100 -16.84 2.20 7.27
CA LEU A 100 -17.81 2.51 6.21
C LEU A 100 -18.87 1.42 6.00
N THR A 101 -18.60 0.18 6.40
CA THR A 101 -19.54 -0.94 6.28
C THR A 101 -20.36 -1.23 7.54
N GLY A 102 -19.99 -0.63 8.68
CA GLY A 102 -20.55 -1.00 9.99
C GLY A 102 -21.14 0.15 10.80
N PHE A 103 -21.21 1.37 10.27
CA PHE A 103 -21.92 2.47 10.95
C PHE A 103 -23.43 2.21 11.11
N GLY A 104 -24.06 1.44 10.22
CA GLY A 104 -25.51 1.15 10.23
C GLY A 104 -26.40 2.34 9.83
N PHE A 105 -25.94 3.58 10.08
CA PHE A 105 -26.47 4.80 9.51
C PHE A 105 -26.20 4.82 7.99
N TYR A 106 -27.25 4.58 7.21
CA TYR A 106 -27.24 4.75 5.76
C TYR A 106 -27.34 6.22 5.33
N GLU A 107 -27.57 7.15 6.27
CA GLU A 107 -27.67 8.58 6.01
C GLU A 107 -26.46 9.35 6.59
N PRO A 108 -25.81 10.24 5.82
CA PRO A 108 -26.07 10.58 4.42
C PRO A 108 -25.34 9.61 3.44
N PHE A 109 -26.08 8.92 2.58
CA PHE A 109 -25.55 8.01 1.54
C PHE A 109 -24.37 8.63 0.76
N TRP A 110 -24.53 9.88 0.29
CA TRP A 110 -23.55 10.58 -0.53
C TRP A 110 -22.17 10.72 0.12
N LEU A 111 -22.09 10.75 1.46
CA LEU A 111 -20.82 10.84 2.18
C LEU A 111 -20.09 9.49 2.21
N ILE A 112 -20.84 8.39 2.31
CA ILE A 112 -20.32 7.02 2.24
C ILE A 112 -19.86 6.72 0.81
N ASP A 113 -20.65 7.09 -0.19
CA ASP A 113 -20.29 6.94 -1.61
C ASP A 113 -19.05 7.76 -1.97
N LEU A 114 -18.96 9.02 -1.51
CA LEU A 114 -17.79 9.86 -1.70
C LEU A 114 -16.53 9.26 -1.05
N ALA A 115 -16.65 8.72 0.17
CA ALA A 115 -15.55 8.03 0.85
C ALA A 115 -15.11 6.76 0.11
N ASN A 116 -16.06 5.99 -0.44
CA ASN A 116 -15.77 4.81 -1.27
C ASN A 116 -15.06 5.21 -2.58
N ILE A 117 -15.50 6.27 -3.26
CA ILE A 117 -14.82 6.82 -4.46
C ILE A 117 -13.38 7.22 -4.12
N PHE A 118 -13.18 7.93 -3.01
CA PHE A 118 -11.84 8.33 -2.55
C PHE A 118 -10.93 7.13 -2.25
N ILE A 119 -11.45 6.08 -1.63
CA ILE A 119 -10.72 4.83 -1.39
C ILE A 119 -10.34 4.15 -2.72
N VAL A 120 -11.28 4.01 -3.67
CA VAL A 120 -11.00 3.39 -4.98
C VAL A 120 -9.92 4.16 -5.74
N VAL A 121 -10.03 5.50 -5.81
CA VAL A 121 -9.06 6.36 -6.50
C VAL A 121 -7.68 6.30 -5.82
N HIS A 122 -7.62 6.27 -4.50
CA HIS A 122 -6.36 6.10 -3.76
C HIS A 122 -5.73 4.72 -3.99
N LEU A 123 -6.52 3.64 -3.91
CA LEU A 123 -6.05 2.27 -4.08
C LEU A 123 -5.51 2.00 -5.49
N ILE A 124 -6.13 2.54 -6.53
CA ILE A 124 -5.62 2.45 -7.92
C ILE A 124 -4.23 3.09 -8.02
N GLY A 125 -4.06 4.30 -7.47
CA GLY A 125 -2.76 4.96 -7.43
C GLY A 125 -1.71 4.19 -6.62
N ALA A 126 -2.10 3.63 -5.47
CA ALA A 126 -1.22 2.85 -4.61
C ALA A 126 -0.80 1.51 -5.26
N TYR A 127 -1.74 0.79 -5.89
CA TYR A 127 -1.46 -0.47 -6.59
C TYR A 127 -0.43 -0.25 -7.70
N GLN A 128 -0.58 0.79 -8.51
CA GLN A 128 0.40 1.11 -9.56
C GLN A 128 1.80 1.42 -9.01
N VAL A 129 1.91 2.08 -7.85
CA VAL A 129 3.21 2.31 -7.18
C VAL A 129 3.84 1.02 -6.67
N VAL A 130 3.05 0.08 -6.14
CA VAL A 130 3.56 -1.19 -5.57
C VAL A 130 3.84 -2.25 -6.64
N ALA A 131 3.04 -2.32 -7.71
CA ALA A 131 3.13 -3.37 -8.72
C ALA A 131 4.24 -3.16 -9.76
N GLN A 132 4.50 -1.91 -10.18
CA GLN A 132 5.49 -1.63 -11.23
C GLN A 132 6.93 -2.09 -10.89
N PRO A 133 7.44 -1.99 -9.64
CA PRO A 133 8.71 -2.62 -9.25
C PRO A 133 8.74 -4.14 -9.45
N VAL A 134 7.63 -4.84 -9.16
CA VAL A 134 7.52 -6.30 -9.35
C VAL A 134 7.50 -6.64 -10.84
N PHE A 135 6.74 -5.91 -11.65
CA PHE A 135 6.72 -6.08 -13.11
C PHE A 135 8.12 -5.84 -13.71
N ASN A 136 8.80 -4.76 -13.33
CA ASN A 136 10.13 -4.43 -13.83
C ASN A 136 11.18 -5.47 -13.43
N LEU A 137 11.09 -6.05 -12.23
CA LEU A 137 11.98 -7.14 -11.79
C LEU A 137 11.76 -8.41 -12.63
N VAL A 138 10.51 -8.82 -12.85
CA VAL A 138 10.19 -10.03 -13.64
C VAL A 138 10.52 -9.83 -15.13
N GLU A 139 10.23 -8.66 -15.70
CA GLU A 139 10.56 -8.34 -17.10
C GLU A 139 12.06 -8.24 -17.36
N SER A 140 12.82 -7.57 -16.49
CA SER A 140 14.28 -7.50 -16.63
C SER A 140 14.96 -8.87 -16.44
N TRP A 141 14.47 -9.67 -15.48
CA TRP A 141 14.93 -11.06 -15.32
C TRP A 141 14.60 -11.93 -16.53
N ALA A 142 13.38 -11.83 -17.08
CA ALA A 142 12.97 -12.59 -18.26
C ALA A 142 13.78 -12.19 -19.51
N GLY A 143 13.99 -10.89 -19.74
CA GLY A 143 14.83 -10.39 -20.84
C GLY A 143 16.28 -10.85 -20.73
N ALA A 144 16.87 -10.81 -19.52
CA ALA A 144 18.20 -11.35 -19.28
C ALA A 144 18.28 -12.88 -19.47
N ARG A 145 17.24 -13.63 -19.04
CA ARG A 145 17.21 -15.10 -19.10
C ARG A 145 16.93 -15.64 -20.51
N TRP A 146 16.14 -14.93 -21.31
CA TRP A 146 15.70 -15.36 -22.64
C TRP A 146 15.93 -14.26 -23.71
N SER A 147 17.10 -13.63 -23.71
CA SER A 147 17.46 -12.53 -24.63
C SER A 147 17.30 -12.83 -26.12
N LYS A 148 17.35 -14.11 -26.53
CA LYS A 148 17.09 -14.56 -27.91
C LYS A 148 15.60 -14.77 -28.26
N SER A 149 14.70 -14.66 -27.28
CA SER A 149 13.26 -14.91 -27.49
C SER A 149 12.56 -13.66 -28.00
N LYS A 150 11.97 -13.75 -29.20
CA LYS A 150 11.09 -12.69 -29.74
C LYS A 150 9.92 -12.38 -28.80
N PHE A 151 9.27 -13.40 -28.26
CA PHE A 151 8.11 -13.23 -27.36
C PHE A 151 8.41 -12.35 -26.14
N VAL A 152 9.65 -12.39 -25.63
CA VAL A 152 10.08 -11.66 -24.43
C VAL A 152 10.66 -10.28 -24.75
N ASN A 153 11.32 -10.09 -25.90
CA ASN A 153 12.12 -8.88 -26.18
C ASN A 153 11.61 -8.04 -27.38
N GLU A 154 10.67 -8.54 -28.18
CA GLU A 154 10.15 -7.84 -29.36
C GLU A 154 9.08 -6.82 -28.93
N GLU A 155 9.36 -5.53 -29.14
CA GLU A 155 8.42 -4.44 -28.90
C GLU A 155 7.70 -4.04 -30.19
N TYR A 156 6.37 -4.04 -30.15
CA TYR A 156 5.46 -3.71 -31.23
C TYR A 156 4.90 -2.30 -30.97
N PRO A 157 5.34 -1.25 -31.70
CA PRO A 157 4.85 0.10 -31.50
C PRO A 157 3.42 0.24 -32.04
N LEU A 158 2.46 0.47 -31.14
CA LEU A 158 1.14 0.96 -31.51
C LEU A 158 1.06 2.48 -31.30
N SER A 159 0.50 3.19 -32.27
CA SER A 159 0.06 4.57 -32.12
C SER A 159 -1.47 4.58 -32.07
N ILE A 160 -2.04 5.08 -30.98
CA ILE A 160 -3.49 5.12 -30.76
C ILE A 160 -3.96 6.58 -30.76
N GLY A 161 -4.82 6.90 -31.74
CA GLY A 161 -5.44 8.22 -31.90
C GLY A 161 -4.54 9.30 -32.52
N LYS A 162 -5.12 10.48 -32.77
CA LYS A 162 -4.43 11.63 -33.39
C LYS A 162 -3.30 12.24 -32.52
N ASN A 163 -3.24 11.90 -31.23
CA ASN A 163 -2.33 12.51 -30.25
C ASN A 163 -1.09 11.65 -29.96
N ASN A 164 -0.59 10.89 -30.95
CA ASN A 164 0.71 10.18 -30.94
C ASN A 164 1.08 9.50 -29.61
N LEU A 165 0.13 8.80 -28.97
CA LEU A 165 0.44 7.98 -27.81
C LEU A 165 1.17 6.70 -28.26
N ALA A 166 2.49 6.82 -28.42
CA ALA A 166 3.36 5.67 -28.62
C ALA A 166 3.26 4.73 -27.40
N ILE A 167 2.74 3.53 -27.64
CA ILE A 167 2.68 2.43 -26.69
C ILE A 167 3.41 1.25 -27.33
N ASN A 168 4.60 0.95 -26.81
CA ASN A 168 5.35 -0.23 -27.19
C ASN A 168 4.76 -1.45 -26.48
N LEU A 169 3.92 -2.21 -27.18
CA LEU A 169 3.40 -3.46 -26.66
C LEU A 169 4.47 -4.56 -26.74
N ASN A 170 4.60 -5.31 -25.66
CA ASN A 170 5.45 -6.49 -25.60
C ASN A 170 4.57 -7.69 -25.20
N LYS A 171 4.70 -8.82 -25.91
CA LYS A 171 3.76 -9.95 -25.77
C LYS A 171 3.86 -10.63 -24.40
N PHE A 172 5.09 -10.79 -23.90
CA PHE A 172 5.33 -11.25 -22.53
C PHE A 172 4.76 -10.27 -21.49
N ARG A 173 5.06 -8.97 -21.60
CA ARG A 173 4.55 -7.91 -20.70
C ARG A 173 3.03 -7.95 -20.58
N LEU A 174 2.33 -7.97 -21.71
CA LEU A 174 0.86 -7.99 -21.76
C LEU A 174 0.27 -9.20 -21.04
N ILE A 175 0.77 -10.40 -21.35
CA ILE A 175 0.26 -11.66 -20.79
C ILE A 175 0.61 -11.79 -19.31
N TRP A 176 1.85 -11.49 -18.92
CA TRP A 176 2.29 -11.58 -17.52
C TRP A 176 1.56 -10.57 -16.61
N ARG A 177 1.51 -9.29 -16.99
CA ARG A 177 0.83 -8.25 -16.18
C ARG A 177 -0.66 -8.56 -16.04
N SER A 178 -1.32 -9.00 -17.12
CA SER A 178 -2.74 -9.40 -17.07
C SER A 178 -2.96 -10.62 -16.18
N ALA A 179 -2.12 -11.66 -16.30
CA ALA A 179 -2.21 -12.85 -15.45
C ALA A 179 -1.99 -12.54 -13.97
N PHE A 180 -1.04 -11.65 -13.65
CA PHE A 180 -0.80 -11.18 -12.28
C PHE A 180 -2.04 -10.48 -11.69
N VAL A 181 -2.66 -9.56 -12.44
CA VAL A 181 -3.89 -8.89 -11.99
C VAL A 181 -5.04 -9.89 -11.81
N VAL A 182 -5.26 -10.80 -12.77
CA VAL A 182 -6.32 -11.83 -12.68
C VAL A 182 -6.12 -12.72 -11.44
N VAL A 183 -4.90 -13.17 -11.17
CA VAL A 183 -4.59 -13.97 -9.97
C VAL A 183 -4.83 -13.16 -8.69
N ALA A 184 -4.43 -11.88 -8.65
CA ALA A 184 -4.70 -11.01 -7.50
C ALA A 184 -6.21 -10.80 -7.27
N THR A 185 -7.00 -10.56 -8.32
CA THR A 185 -8.47 -10.45 -8.22
C THR A 185 -9.11 -11.75 -7.75
N LEU A 186 -8.68 -12.92 -8.27
CA LEU A 186 -9.19 -14.22 -7.84
C LEU A 186 -8.85 -14.52 -6.36
N ILE A 187 -7.65 -14.18 -5.90
CA ILE A 187 -7.28 -14.29 -4.48
C ILE A 187 -8.15 -13.36 -3.62
N SER A 188 -8.38 -12.11 -4.06
CA SER A 188 -9.25 -11.16 -3.36
C SER A 188 -10.71 -11.63 -3.29
N MET A 189 -11.19 -12.36 -4.29
CA MET A 189 -12.53 -12.95 -4.29
C MET A 189 -12.62 -14.22 -3.42
N ALA A 190 -11.53 -14.99 -3.33
CA ALA A 190 -11.47 -16.23 -2.54
C ALA A 190 -11.27 -15.99 -1.02
N PHE A 191 -10.59 -14.91 -0.64
CA PHE A 191 -10.24 -14.60 0.75
C PHE A 191 -10.71 -13.19 1.17
N PRO A 192 -12.01 -13.00 1.49
CA PRO A 192 -12.57 -11.69 1.86
C PRO A 192 -12.15 -11.17 3.25
N PHE A 193 -11.19 -11.81 3.93
CA PHE A 193 -10.69 -11.45 5.27
C PHE A 193 -9.57 -10.39 5.20
N PHE A 194 -9.85 -9.30 4.49
CA PHE A 194 -8.87 -8.29 4.11
C PHE A 194 -8.14 -7.68 5.33
N ASN A 195 -8.89 -7.36 6.39
CA ASN A 195 -8.36 -6.76 7.61
C ASN A 195 -7.41 -7.71 8.35
N GLU A 196 -7.78 -8.98 8.45
CA GLU A 196 -7.02 -10.03 9.11
C GLU A 196 -5.72 -10.29 8.33
N ILE A 197 -5.80 -10.41 7.01
CA ILE A 197 -4.63 -10.63 6.14
C ILE A 197 -3.68 -9.42 6.19
N LEU A 198 -4.20 -8.18 6.14
CA LEU A 198 -3.38 -6.98 6.33
C LEU A 198 -2.72 -6.94 7.71
N ALA A 199 -3.45 -7.28 8.78
CA ALA A 199 -2.89 -7.34 10.12
C ALA A 199 -1.78 -8.40 10.26
N LEU A 200 -1.91 -9.55 9.57
CA LEU A 200 -0.89 -10.59 9.57
C LEU A 200 0.37 -10.17 8.80
N LEU A 201 0.20 -9.67 7.57
CA LEU A 201 1.30 -9.18 6.74
C LEU A 201 2.00 -7.98 7.38
N GLY A 202 1.23 -7.08 8.01
CA GLY A 202 1.74 -5.98 8.82
C GLY A 202 2.58 -6.48 10.00
N ALA A 203 2.06 -7.41 10.80
CA ALA A 203 2.79 -7.97 11.95
C ALA A 203 4.09 -8.68 11.54
N ILE A 204 4.05 -9.49 10.48
CA ILE A 204 5.21 -10.25 9.98
C ILE A 204 6.29 -9.32 9.39
N SER A 205 5.90 -8.25 8.70
CA SER A 205 6.86 -7.29 8.09
C SER A 205 7.39 -6.24 9.08
N TYR A 206 6.56 -5.80 10.03
CA TYR A 206 6.86 -4.74 11.00
C TYR A 206 8.13 -5.02 11.82
N TRP A 207 8.19 -6.15 12.52
CA TRP A 207 9.34 -6.42 13.39
C TRP A 207 10.68 -6.51 12.62
N PRO A 208 10.84 -7.35 11.58
CA PRO A 208 12.12 -7.46 10.90
C PRO A 208 12.50 -6.17 10.15
N LEU A 209 11.58 -5.59 9.37
CA LEU A 209 11.91 -4.51 8.43
C LEU A 209 11.86 -3.12 9.07
N THR A 210 10.91 -2.86 9.97
CA THR A 210 10.73 -1.53 10.59
C THR A 210 11.52 -1.38 11.88
N VAL A 211 11.78 -2.46 12.62
CA VAL A 211 12.41 -2.40 13.95
C VAL A 211 13.80 -3.03 13.96
N TYR A 212 13.90 -4.33 13.71
CA TYR A 212 15.13 -5.10 13.92
C TYR A 212 16.28 -4.65 13.01
N PHE A 213 16.10 -4.69 11.68
CA PHE A 213 17.19 -4.31 10.75
C PHE A 213 17.64 -2.86 10.92
N PRO A 214 16.76 -1.84 11.03
CA PRO A 214 17.18 -0.46 11.27
C PRO A 214 17.92 -0.27 12.61
N LEU A 215 17.52 -1.00 13.66
CA LEU A 215 18.11 -0.89 14.99
C LEU A 215 19.49 -1.56 15.07
N GLU A 216 19.66 -2.76 14.52
CA GLU A 216 20.98 -3.39 14.42
C GLU A 216 21.92 -2.63 13.44
N MET A 217 21.39 -2.08 12.34
CA MET A 217 22.16 -1.19 11.47
C MET A 217 22.64 0.07 12.23
N HIS A 218 21.80 0.63 13.11
CA HIS A 218 22.18 1.77 13.96
C HIS A 218 23.25 1.38 14.99
N ILE A 219 23.09 0.24 15.68
CA ILE A 219 24.07 -0.28 16.67
C ILE A 219 25.42 -0.52 16.01
N SER A 220 25.43 -1.20 14.85
CA SER A 220 26.63 -1.51 14.08
C SER A 220 27.32 -0.25 13.57
N ARG A 221 26.59 0.64 12.88
CA ARG A 221 27.14 1.88 12.30
C ARG A 221 27.72 2.83 13.34
N ASN A 222 27.08 2.93 14.52
CA ASN A 222 27.54 3.78 15.62
C ASN A 222 28.47 3.04 16.61
N LYS A 223 28.85 1.78 16.32
CA LYS A 223 29.74 0.93 17.14
C LYS A 223 29.33 0.89 18.62
N ILE A 224 28.03 0.82 18.90
CA ILE A 224 27.50 0.91 20.27
C ILE A 224 27.90 -0.36 21.04
N LYS A 225 28.75 -0.20 22.06
CA LYS A 225 29.22 -1.31 22.89
C LYS A 225 28.04 -2.02 23.59
N ARG A 226 28.03 -3.36 23.51
CA ARG A 226 27.10 -4.23 24.26
C ARG A 226 27.20 -3.93 25.76
N GLY A 227 26.09 -4.09 26.48
CA GLY A 227 26.01 -3.79 27.91
C GLY A 227 25.93 -2.29 28.29
N THR A 228 26.13 -1.35 27.36
CA THR A 228 25.89 0.08 27.66
C THR A 228 24.39 0.38 27.82
N THR A 229 24.03 1.39 28.61
CA THR A 229 22.63 1.82 28.81
C THR A 229 21.90 2.12 27.49
N LYS A 230 22.62 2.68 26.50
CA LYS A 230 22.09 2.93 25.15
C LYS A 230 21.80 1.63 24.41
N TRP A 231 22.69 0.64 24.46
CA TRP A 231 22.47 -0.68 23.87
C TRP A 231 21.32 -1.42 24.56
N CYS A 232 21.27 -1.38 25.90
CA CYS A 232 20.19 -1.99 26.70
C CYS A 232 18.82 -1.39 26.34
N CYS A 233 18.71 -0.06 26.27
CA CYS A 233 17.49 0.64 25.86
C CYS A 233 17.05 0.26 24.43
N LEU A 234 17.99 0.16 23.48
CA LEU A 234 17.69 -0.28 22.11
C LEU A 234 17.21 -1.74 22.05
N GLN A 235 17.82 -2.66 22.83
CA GLN A 235 17.36 -4.05 22.86
C GLN A 235 16.03 -4.22 23.62
N LEU A 236 15.75 -3.40 24.64
CA LEU A 236 14.43 -3.35 25.29
C LEU A 236 13.35 -2.86 24.32
N LEU A 237 13.64 -1.82 23.53
CA LEU A 237 12.74 -1.34 22.47
C LEU A 237 12.47 -2.43 21.42
N ASN A 238 13.53 -3.10 20.94
CA ASN A 238 13.44 -4.24 20.03
C ASN A 238 12.54 -5.37 20.58
N LEU A 239 12.73 -5.75 21.86
CA LEU A 239 11.92 -6.76 22.54
C LEU A 239 10.45 -6.36 22.71
N VAL A 240 10.17 -5.12 23.14
CA VAL A 240 8.79 -4.63 23.29
C VAL A 240 8.07 -4.61 21.94
N CYS A 241 8.72 -4.10 20.90
CA CYS A 241 8.18 -4.12 19.54
C CYS A 241 7.99 -5.55 18.99
N PHE A 242 8.89 -6.49 19.31
CA PHE A 242 8.73 -7.91 18.95
C PHE A 242 7.48 -8.52 19.60
N LEU A 243 7.29 -8.28 20.90
CA LEU A 243 6.10 -8.77 21.64
C LEU A 243 4.80 -8.16 21.10
N VAL A 244 4.80 -6.88 20.73
CA VAL A 244 3.66 -6.23 20.05
C VAL A 244 3.41 -6.87 18.67
N GLY A 245 4.47 -7.14 17.89
CA GLY A 245 4.38 -7.87 16.62
C GLY A 245 3.76 -9.26 16.77
N LEU A 246 4.21 -10.05 17.74
CA LEU A 246 3.63 -11.35 18.06
C LEU A 246 2.15 -11.24 18.48
N ALA A 247 1.79 -10.27 19.33
CA ALA A 247 0.41 -10.06 19.75
C ALA A 247 -0.52 -9.73 18.56
N MET A 248 -0.06 -8.88 17.62
CA MET A 248 -0.81 -8.59 16.39
C MET A 248 -0.96 -9.83 15.50
N ALA A 249 0.10 -10.62 15.32
CA ALA A 249 0.05 -11.84 14.52
C ALA A 249 -0.92 -12.89 15.12
N VAL A 250 -0.84 -13.13 16.44
CA VAL A 250 -1.75 -14.07 17.14
C VAL A 250 -3.20 -13.57 17.09
N SER A 251 -3.44 -12.27 17.25
CA SER A 251 -4.76 -11.67 17.13
C SER A 251 -5.35 -11.88 15.72
N SER A 252 -4.56 -11.60 14.68
CA SER A 252 -4.97 -11.84 13.28
C SER A 252 -5.25 -13.32 13.00
N ILE A 253 -4.36 -14.24 13.38
CA ILE A 253 -4.56 -15.69 13.16
C ILE A 253 -5.86 -16.16 13.83
N ARG A 254 -6.18 -15.65 15.03
CA ARG A 254 -7.44 -15.95 15.74
C ARG A 254 -8.66 -15.34 15.04
N GLY A 255 -8.56 -14.13 14.50
CA GLY A 255 -9.61 -13.50 13.68
C GLY A 255 -9.87 -14.27 12.40
N MET A 256 -8.82 -14.56 11.64
CA MET A 256 -8.84 -15.34 10.41
C MET A 256 -9.41 -16.75 10.62
N SER A 257 -9.04 -17.45 11.69
CA SER A 257 -9.62 -18.75 12.05
C SER A 257 -11.14 -18.67 12.28
N LYS A 258 -11.62 -17.69 13.07
CA LYS A 258 -13.07 -17.46 13.25
C LYS A 258 -13.77 -17.16 11.92
N ALA A 259 -13.13 -16.36 11.06
CA ALA A 259 -13.69 -15.96 9.77
C ALA A 259 -13.81 -17.15 8.80
N PHE A 260 -12.78 -18.01 8.72
CA PHE A 260 -12.82 -19.26 7.95
C PHE A 260 -13.94 -20.20 8.41
N HIS A 261 -14.14 -20.41 9.72
CA HIS A 261 -15.20 -21.28 10.22
C HIS A 261 -16.62 -20.81 9.86
N ASN A 262 -16.80 -19.51 9.61
CA ASN A 262 -18.08 -18.92 9.20
C ASN A 262 -18.23 -18.77 7.68
N PHE A 263 -17.18 -19.06 6.90
CA PHE A 263 -17.14 -18.76 5.47
C PHE A 263 -17.63 -19.93 4.61
N LYS A 264 -18.62 -19.66 3.77
CA LYS A 264 -19.05 -20.56 2.69
C LYS A 264 -18.55 -20.00 1.35
N PRO A 265 -17.57 -20.62 0.69
CA PRO A 265 -17.11 -20.15 -0.60
C PRO A 265 -18.22 -20.32 -1.65
N PHE A 266 -18.44 -19.28 -2.45
CA PHE A 266 -19.31 -19.27 -3.64
C PHE A 266 -20.78 -19.69 -3.43
N THR A 267 -21.35 -19.48 -2.25
CA THR A 267 -22.82 -19.45 -2.11
C THR A 267 -23.36 -18.15 -2.71
N PHE A 268 -24.15 -18.30 -3.78
CA PHE A 268 -24.94 -17.23 -4.41
C PHE A 268 -26.19 -16.91 -3.57
#